data_AF-B9XMG4-F1
#
_entry.id   AF-B9XMG4-F1
#
_cell.length_a   1.000
_cell.length_b   1.000
_cell.length_c   1.000
_cell.angle_alpha   90.00
_cell.angle_beta   90.00
_cell.angle_gamma   90.00
#
_symmetry.space_group_name_H-M   'P 1'
#
loop_
_entity.id
_entity.type
_entity.pdbx_description
1 polymer ?
#
loop_
_entity_poly.entity_id
_entity_poly.type
_entity_poly.pdbx_seq_one_letter_code
_entity_poly.pdbx_strand_id
1 'polypeptide(L)'
;MKSRIAWFCLVLLIWASASAVFAAPEEPGKSADDKTTLAAQEKEACIKNLKVIYEAIQAYQADKKDIPNWLSDLVPQYVTDVNVLLCPVCKRTGQTEARGLADPQIATSYVYEFSTALMTIKSLQVTKTRREWKRQQMGLAGSVVPIVRCRHHTPLLNLAYDGRIYDSGTSWETLLTNRMDIAELKPERIFAAEKRKAPATAKSAPARFPARDRQAKPGQLDLGKFYNTSLTESWLGSAGHSLAELPSGLQTLGWVDWDIRGVVQLAGKSPSSKKFPEQAKDIQVHQKCQRLHFLHAAGFGAASDEGTQIGTYIIHLATSNKQLEVPIIYGHDVRNWHVLPGEPPAPEDLVVAWTGSNEVSKDKNMKIRLFETTWINPAPDVEVQSVDFVSSMAGPAPFLIGITAE
;
A
#
# COMPACT_ATOMS: atom_id res chain seq x y z
N MET A 1 -81.21 59.28 -9.20
CA MET A 1 -81.99 58.65 -8.12
C MET A 1 -81.51 57.21 -7.93
N LYS A 2 -81.16 56.87 -6.68
CA LYS A 2 -81.06 55.52 -6.09
C LYS A 2 -80.15 54.47 -6.76
N SER A 3 -79.06 54.18 -6.05
CA SER A 3 -78.64 52.84 -5.58
C SER A 3 -78.25 51.77 -6.62
N ARG A 4 -76.99 51.31 -6.60
CA ARG A 4 -76.59 50.04 -5.93
C ARG A 4 -75.20 49.53 -6.37
N ILE A 5 -74.53 48.97 -5.36
CA ILE A 5 -73.63 47.80 -5.35
C ILE A 5 -72.14 47.99 -5.65
N ALA A 6 -71.38 47.48 -4.68
CA ALA A 6 -69.95 47.46 -4.49
C ALA A 6 -69.24 46.34 -5.27
N TRP A 7 -67.93 46.51 -5.45
CA TRP A 7 -67.01 45.41 -5.70
C TRP A 7 -65.77 45.59 -4.81
N PHE A 8 -65.41 44.53 -4.08
CA PHE A 8 -64.26 44.44 -3.18
C PHE A 8 -63.04 43.98 -3.96
N CYS A 9 -61.88 44.59 -3.75
CA CYS A 9 -60.57 43.94 -3.92
C CYS A 9 -59.52 44.56 -2.97
N LEU A 10 -58.78 43.66 -2.34
CA LEU A 10 -57.87 43.82 -1.21
C LEU A 10 -56.44 44.15 -1.70
N VAL A 11 -55.71 45.07 -1.04
CA VAL A 11 -54.23 45.16 -1.13
C VAL A 11 -53.63 45.48 0.25
N LEU A 12 -52.61 44.68 0.60
CA LEU A 12 -51.77 44.72 1.81
C LEU A 12 -50.83 45.94 1.87
N LEU A 13 -50.53 46.39 3.09
CA LEU A 13 -49.34 47.20 3.40
C LEU A 13 -48.73 46.75 4.74
N ILE A 14 -47.45 46.41 4.68
CA ILE A 14 -46.56 46.04 5.80
C ILE A 14 -45.78 47.29 6.21
N TRP A 15 -45.61 47.53 7.52
CA TRP A 15 -44.74 48.56 8.09
C TRP A 15 -43.53 47.91 8.77
N ALA A 16 -42.33 48.42 8.51
CA ALA A 16 -41.09 48.04 9.16
C ALA A 16 -40.63 49.16 10.11
N SER A 17 -40.22 48.83 11.33
CA SER A 17 -39.64 49.75 12.32
C SER A 17 -38.12 49.61 12.38
N ALA A 18 -37.42 50.74 12.36
CA ALA A 18 -35.98 50.84 12.54
C ALA A 18 -35.63 51.17 14.00
N SER A 19 -34.51 50.65 14.50
CA SER A 19 -33.87 51.12 15.73
C SER A 19 -32.36 51.14 15.51
N ALA A 20 -31.76 52.32 15.68
CA ALA A 20 -30.33 52.58 15.52
C ALA A 20 -29.58 52.25 16.82
N VAL A 21 -28.40 51.63 16.68
CA VAL A 21 -27.44 51.42 17.78
C VAL A 21 -26.19 52.24 17.46
N PHE A 22 -25.79 53.10 18.41
CA PHE A 22 -24.57 53.90 18.35
C PHE A 22 -23.33 53.02 18.63
N ALA A 23 -22.31 53.14 17.79
CA ALA A 23 -20.99 52.53 17.99
C ALA A 23 -20.08 53.44 18.84
N ALA A 24 -19.33 52.86 19.78
CA ALA A 24 -18.31 53.55 20.56
C ALA A 24 -17.02 53.78 19.72
N PRO A 25 -16.17 54.77 20.05
CA PRO A 25 -14.98 55.08 19.25
C PRO A 25 -13.81 54.13 19.58
N GLU A 26 -13.15 53.60 18.54
CA GLU A 26 -11.89 52.86 18.62
C GLU A 26 -10.71 53.77 19.01
N GLU A 27 -9.82 53.26 19.87
CA GLU A 27 -8.57 53.91 20.27
C GLU A 27 -7.56 54.09 19.10
N PRO A 28 -6.72 55.14 19.13
CA PRO A 28 -5.75 55.40 18.07
C PRO A 28 -4.47 54.58 18.24
N GLY A 29 -4.06 53.86 17.18
CA GLY A 29 -2.65 53.55 16.94
C GLY A 29 -2.30 52.10 16.60
N LYS A 30 -2.27 51.79 15.29
CA LYS A 30 -1.23 51.04 14.57
C LYS A 30 -1.62 50.98 13.10
N SER A 31 -0.81 51.57 12.23
CA SER A 31 -1.03 51.57 10.77
C SER A 31 -1.05 50.13 10.22
N ALA A 32 -1.64 49.92 9.04
CA ALA A 32 -1.61 48.62 8.37
C ALA A 32 -0.16 48.14 8.09
N ASP A 33 0.77 49.08 7.90
CA ASP A 33 2.20 48.81 7.67
C ASP A 33 2.90 48.27 8.93
N ASP A 34 2.58 48.80 10.12
CA ASP A 34 3.12 48.30 11.40
C ASP A 34 2.64 46.88 11.71
N LYS A 35 1.36 46.59 11.42
CA LYS A 35 0.77 45.25 11.64
C LYS A 35 1.39 44.21 10.70
N THR A 36 1.64 44.58 9.45
CA THR A 36 2.26 43.69 8.45
C THR A 36 3.73 43.41 8.79
N THR A 37 4.46 44.44 9.26
CA THR A 37 5.86 44.30 9.69
C THR A 37 5.98 43.42 10.93
N LEU A 38 5.10 43.59 11.92
CA LEU A 38 5.07 42.74 13.12
C LEU A 38 4.78 41.27 12.79
N ALA A 39 3.79 41.00 11.94
CA ALA A 39 3.44 39.64 11.53
C ALA A 39 4.60 38.92 10.83
N ALA A 40 5.38 39.64 10.01
CA ALA A 40 6.58 39.11 9.36
C ALA A 40 7.68 38.77 10.38
N GLN A 41 7.95 39.67 11.34
CA GLN A 41 8.92 39.45 12.41
C GLN A 41 8.53 38.26 13.30
N GLU A 42 7.25 38.17 13.68
CA GLU A 42 6.72 37.04 14.47
C GLU A 42 6.85 35.73 13.70
N LYS A 43 6.59 35.73 12.39
CA LYS A 43 6.76 34.55 11.52
C LYS A 43 8.23 34.12 11.45
N GLU A 44 9.15 35.06 11.27
CA GLU A 44 10.60 34.76 11.22
C GLU A 44 11.12 34.19 12.55
N ALA A 45 10.70 34.78 13.68
CA ALA A 45 11.03 34.25 15.00
C ALA A 45 10.42 32.86 15.23
N CYS A 46 9.20 32.62 14.75
CA CYS A 46 8.56 31.29 14.81
C CYS A 46 9.34 30.25 13.98
N ILE A 47 9.83 30.62 12.80
CA ILE A 47 10.70 29.76 11.96
C ILE A 47 12.00 29.41 12.71
N LYS A 48 12.61 30.37 13.42
CA LYS A 48 13.80 30.12 14.25
C LYS A 48 13.49 29.10 15.36
N ASN A 49 12.37 29.25 16.06
CA ASN A 49 11.93 28.26 17.04
C ASN A 49 11.76 26.86 16.43
N LEU A 50 11.10 26.75 15.27
CA LEU A 50 10.90 25.46 14.59
C LEU A 50 12.22 24.77 14.23
N LYS A 51 13.26 25.53 13.84
CA LYS A 51 14.59 24.96 13.58
C LYS A 51 15.24 24.39 14.85
N VAL A 52 15.16 25.11 15.96
CA VAL A 52 15.67 24.62 17.26
C VAL A 52 14.90 23.36 17.69
N ILE A 53 13.57 23.35 17.52
CA ILE A 53 12.74 22.17 17.81
C ILE A 53 13.15 20.98 16.93
N TYR A 54 13.42 21.21 15.65
CA TYR A 54 13.88 20.16 14.74
C TYR A 54 15.19 19.54 15.20
N GLU A 55 16.19 20.37 15.51
CA GLU A 55 17.50 19.92 16.00
C GLU A 55 17.36 19.11 17.30
N ALA A 56 16.52 19.56 18.22
CA ALA A 56 16.23 18.83 19.45
C ALA A 56 15.56 17.48 19.20
N ILE A 57 14.61 17.39 18.26
CA ILE A 57 13.99 16.12 17.85
C ILE A 57 15.03 15.17 17.24
N GLN A 58 15.92 15.68 16.39
CA GLN A 58 16.99 14.86 15.79
C GLN A 58 17.96 14.33 16.86
N ALA A 59 18.35 15.18 17.82
CA ALA A 59 19.20 14.78 18.93
C ALA A 59 18.52 13.72 19.82
N TYR A 60 17.24 13.92 20.15
CA TYR A 60 16.44 12.94 20.88
C TYR A 60 16.36 11.60 20.12
N GLN A 61 16.11 11.65 18.81
CA GLN A 61 16.02 10.45 17.97
C GLN A 61 17.35 9.70 17.89
N ALA A 62 18.47 10.42 17.84
CA ALA A 62 19.81 9.82 17.83
C ALA A 62 20.12 9.09 19.16
N ASP A 63 19.74 9.67 20.30
CA ASP A 63 19.92 9.08 21.64
C ASP A 63 18.94 7.91 21.88
N LYS A 64 17.64 8.17 21.75
CA LYS A 64 16.57 7.24 22.13
C LYS A 64 16.19 6.23 21.04
N LYS A 65 16.74 6.37 19.83
CA LYS A 65 16.43 5.56 18.65
C LYS A 65 14.96 5.61 18.20
N ASP A 66 14.20 6.58 18.71
CA ASP A 66 12.84 6.93 18.27
C ASP A 66 12.57 8.42 18.54
N ILE A 67 11.56 9.00 17.91
CA ILE A 67 11.14 10.41 18.09
C ILE A 67 10.33 10.58 19.40
N PRO A 68 10.34 11.76 20.05
CA PRO A 68 9.71 11.98 21.36
C PRO A 68 8.20 11.75 21.33
N ASN A 69 7.57 11.25 22.39
CA ASN A 69 6.12 11.07 22.44
C ASN A 69 5.37 12.40 22.51
N TRP A 70 5.96 13.40 23.14
CA TRP A 70 5.46 14.76 23.29
C TRP A 70 6.62 15.77 23.25
N LEU A 71 6.36 17.05 23.00
CA LEU A 71 7.44 18.05 22.97
C LEU A 71 8.07 18.25 24.35
N SER A 72 7.33 17.97 25.42
CA SER A 72 7.85 17.90 26.78
C SER A 72 9.01 16.92 26.97
N ASP A 73 9.08 15.84 26.19
CA ASP A 73 10.18 14.88 26.29
C ASP A 73 11.53 15.47 25.83
N LEU A 74 11.50 16.61 25.11
CA LEU A 74 12.70 17.35 24.73
C LEU A 74 13.25 18.17 25.90
N VAL A 75 12.45 18.44 26.94
CA VAL A 75 12.81 19.35 28.04
C VAL A 75 13.24 18.55 29.28
N PRO A 76 14.29 18.97 30.00
CA PRO A 76 15.21 20.06 29.69
C PRO A 76 16.42 19.63 28.84
N GLN A 77 16.57 18.33 28.56
CA GLN A 77 17.82 17.76 28.06
C GLN A 77 18.19 18.21 26.64
N TYR A 78 17.20 18.35 25.76
CA TYR A 78 17.39 18.71 24.34
C TYR A 78 16.94 20.14 24.03
N VAL A 79 16.03 20.68 24.84
CA VAL A 79 15.58 22.07 24.82
C VAL A 79 15.67 22.62 26.24
N THR A 80 16.64 23.52 26.47
CA THR A 80 16.86 24.16 27.77
C THR A 80 15.96 25.38 27.97
N ASP A 81 15.74 26.19 26.91
CA ASP A 81 14.79 27.29 26.94
C ASP A 81 13.40 26.84 26.48
N VAL A 82 12.52 26.58 27.45
CA VAL A 82 11.13 26.14 27.21
C VAL A 82 10.33 27.17 26.40
N ASN A 83 10.76 28.44 26.37
CA ASN A 83 10.10 29.49 25.59
C ASN A 83 10.21 29.26 24.08
N VAL A 84 11.12 28.39 23.62
CA VAL A 84 11.20 27.96 22.22
C VAL A 84 9.94 27.19 21.79
N LEU A 85 9.26 26.53 22.73
CA LEU A 85 8.02 25.77 22.48
C LEU A 85 6.75 26.66 22.45
N LEU A 86 6.95 27.98 22.51
CA LEU A 86 5.90 29.00 22.44
C LEU A 86 6.13 29.94 21.25
N CYS A 87 5.16 29.96 20.35
CA CYS A 87 5.08 30.82 19.18
C CYS A 87 5.03 32.29 19.64
N PRO A 88 5.76 33.20 18.98
CA PRO A 88 5.71 34.63 19.28
C PRO A 88 4.30 35.21 19.33
N VAL A 89 3.41 34.76 18.41
CA VAL A 89 2.01 35.18 18.38
C VAL A 89 1.26 34.73 19.64
N CYS A 90 1.51 33.50 20.11
CA CYS A 90 0.93 32.98 21.36
C CYS A 90 1.46 33.71 22.58
N LYS A 91 2.76 34.01 22.64
CA LYS A 91 3.36 34.79 23.73
C LYS A 91 2.68 36.15 23.86
N ARG A 92 2.35 36.79 22.73
CA ARG A 92 1.65 38.08 22.72
C ARG A 92 0.16 37.95 23.04
N THR A 93 -0.53 36.94 22.53
CA THR A 93 -2.00 36.83 22.60
C THR A 93 -2.52 35.98 23.76
N GLY A 94 -1.66 35.20 24.41
CA GLY A 94 -2.04 34.20 25.41
C GLY A 94 -2.79 32.98 24.83
N GLN A 95 -2.94 32.89 23.51
CA GLN A 95 -3.62 31.76 22.88
C GLN A 95 -2.79 30.48 23.01
N THR A 96 -3.45 29.38 23.36
CA THR A 96 -2.86 28.04 23.47
C THR A 96 -3.61 27.05 22.58
N GLU A 97 -2.99 25.91 22.30
CA GLU A 97 -3.59 24.87 21.47
C GLU A 97 -4.84 24.25 22.13
N ALA A 98 -5.80 23.85 21.30
CA ALA A 98 -7.07 23.31 21.76
C ALA A 98 -6.92 21.96 22.49
N ARG A 99 -7.82 21.71 23.45
CA ARG A 99 -7.84 20.46 24.25
C ARG A 99 -7.86 19.22 23.35
N GLY A 100 -6.91 18.31 23.56
CA GLY A 100 -6.78 17.03 22.83
C GLY A 100 -5.54 16.91 21.95
N LEU A 101 -4.95 18.03 21.52
CA LEU A 101 -3.65 18.06 20.81
C LEU A 101 -2.54 18.78 21.59
N ALA A 102 -2.90 19.44 22.69
CA ALA A 102 -1.97 20.07 23.60
C ALA A 102 -1.08 19.02 24.29
N ASP A 103 0.17 19.39 24.52
CA ASP A 103 1.11 18.62 25.32
C ASP A 103 0.60 18.51 26.77
N PRO A 104 0.61 17.31 27.39
CA PRO A 104 0.04 17.11 28.72
C PRO A 104 0.91 17.64 29.86
N GLN A 105 2.20 17.86 29.64
CA GLN A 105 3.14 18.23 30.71
C GLN A 105 3.49 19.71 30.71
N ILE A 106 3.57 20.33 29.52
CA ILE A 106 3.98 21.73 29.38
C ILE A 106 3.07 22.48 28.41
N ALA A 107 2.95 23.79 28.59
CA ALA A 107 2.24 24.62 27.63
C ALA A 107 3.06 24.75 26.34
N THR A 108 2.46 24.35 25.21
CA THR A 108 3.04 24.55 23.88
C THR A 108 2.04 25.26 22.97
N SER A 109 2.56 26.08 22.06
CA SER A 109 1.77 26.65 20.96
C SER A 109 1.81 25.79 19.69
N TYR A 110 2.65 24.77 19.70
CA TYR A 110 2.93 23.95 18.54
C TYR A 110 2.18 22.63 18.66
N VAL A 111 1.54 22.25 17.57
CA VAL A 111 0.94 20.92 17.44
C VAL A 111 2.03 19.95 17.01
N TYR A 112 2.36 19.00 17.90
CA TYR A 112 3.20 17.86 17.55
C TYR A 112 2.36 16.80 16.84
N GLU A 113 2.65 16.52 15.57
CA GLU A 113 1.81 15.64 14.75
C GLU A 113 2.05 14.15 15.07
N PHE A 114 3.21 13.79 15.61
CA PHE A 114 3.58 12.41 15.94
C PHE A 114 3.38 12.06 17.42
N SER A 115 2.48 12.77 18.10
CA SER A 115 2.21 12.50 19.51
C SER A 115 1.53 11.15 19.74
N THR A 116 1.60 10.64 20.97
CA THR A 116 0.87 9.43 21.38
C THR A 116 -0.60 9.70 21.74
N ALA A 117 -1.12 10.89 21.43
CA ALA A 117 -2.52 11.23 21.62
C ALA A 117 -3.43 10.19 20.95
N LEU A 118 -4.42 9.70 21.70
CA LEU A 118 -5.39 8.74 21.19
C LEU A 118 -6.40 9.42 20.28
N MET A 119 -6.74 8.74 19.20
CA MET A 119 -7.72 9.16 18.19
C MET A 119 -8.65 7.97 17.92
N THR A 120 -9.95 8.17 18.16
CA THR A 120 -10.97 7.17 17.86
C THR A 120 -11.55 7.40 16.47
N ILE A 121 -11.39 6.41 15.59
CA ILE A 121 -11.93 6.43 14.24
C ILE A 121 -13.30 5.77 14.29
N LYS A 122 -14.34 6.58 14.49
CA LYS A 122 -15.70 6.12 14.77
C LYS A 122 -16.25 5.14 13.73
N SER A 123 -15.98 5.39 12.44
CA SER A 123 -16.44 4.54 11.33
C SER A 123 -15.87 3.13 11.35
N LEU A 124 -14.69 2.94 11.96
CA LEU A 124 -14.01 1.65 12.03
C LEU A 124 -14.07 1.03 13.43
N GLN A 125 -14.54 1.79 14.42
CA GLN A 125 -14.54 1.44 15.85
C GLN A 125 -13.15 1.04 16.36
N VAL A 126 -12.11 1.71 15.86
CA VAL A 126 -10.73 1.51 16.32
C VAL A 126 -10.20 2.77 16.99
N THR A 127 -9.36 2.57 18.00
CA THR A 127 -8.59 3.64 18.62
C THR A 127 -7.13 3.44 18.24
N LYS A 128 -6.53 4.49 17.70
CA LYS A 128 -5.13 4.52 17.27
C LYS A 128 -4.46 5.76 17.87
N THR A 129 -3.15 5.74 17.99
CA THR A 129 -2.38 6.94 18.31
C THR A 129 -2.20 7.79 17.06
N ARG A 130 -2.03 9.10 17.27
CA ARG A 130 -1.69 10.03 16.18
C ARG A 130 -0.37 9.68 15.51
N ARG A 131 0.62 9.22 16.30
CA ARG A 131 1.88 8.63 15.83
C ARG A 131 1.68 7.50 14.83
N GLU A 132 0.85 6.50 15.15
CA GLU A 132 0.57 5.39 14.24
C GLU A 132 0.02 5.90 12.91
N TRP A 133 -0.93 6.84 12.97
CA TRP A 133 -1.49 7.43 11.75
C TRP A 133 -0.43 8.15 10.93
N LYS A 134 0.39 8.99 11.55
CA LYS A 134 1.39 9.79 10.84
C LYS A 134 2.53 8.97 10.27
N ARG A 135 2.96 7.89 10.94
CA ARG A 135 3.92 6.94 10.36
C ARG A 135 3.39 6.29 9.08
N GLN A 136 2.10 5.91 9.05
CA GLN A 136 1.48 5.39 7.83
C GLN A 136 1.32 6.48 6.76
N GLN A 137 0.91 7.69 7.16
CA GLN A 137 0.78 8.84 6.26
C GLN A 137 2.12 9.17 5.58
N MET A 138 3.24 9.07 6.31
CA MET A 138 4.59 9.22 5.76
C MET A 138 4.96 8.15 4.73
N GLY A 139 4.55 6.90 4.93
CA GLY A 139 4.81 5.83 3.95
C GLY A 139 4.19 6.12 2.58
N LEU A 140 3.14 6.95 2.53
CA LEU A 140 2.43 7.33 1.32
C LEU A 140 2.87 8.70 0.78
N ALA A 141 3.00 9.70 1.65
CA ALA A 141 3.30 11.09 1.27
C ALA A 141 4.79 11.43 1.29
N GLY A 142 5.63 10.57 1.88
CA GLY A 142 7.05 10.84 2.11
C GLY A 142 7.32 11.83 3.24
N SER A 143 8.50 12.43 3.23
CA SER A 143 8.99 13.30 4.30
C SER A 143 8.31 14.67 4.41
N VAL A 144 7.45 15.02 3.46
CA VAL A 144 6.69 16.29 3.46
C VAL A 144 5.66 16.36 4.60
N VAL A 145 5.29 15.22 5.19
CA VAL A 145 4.37 15.18 6.34
C VAL A 145 4.90 16.06 7.48
N PRO A 146 4.11 17.02 7.99
CA PRO A 146 4.54 17.86 9.11
C PRO A 146 4.78 17.01 10.36
N ILE A 147 5.91 17.21 11.02
CA ILE A 147 6.19 16.70 12.37
C ILE A 147 5.74 17.70 13.45
N VAL A 148 5.87 19.01 13.17
CA VAL A 148 5.41 20.10 14.05
C VAL A 148 4.65 21.13 13.21
N ARG A 149 3.54 21.65 13.74
CA ARG A 149 2.74 22.70 13.06
C ARG A 149 2.47 23.87 13.98
N CYS A 150 2.53 25.08 13.44
CA CYS A 150 2.08 26.29 14.12
C CYS A 150 0.85 26.86 13.40
N ARG A 151 -0.30 26.85 14.09
CA ARG A 151 -1.60 27.27 13.54
C ARG A 151 -1.92 28.76 13.76
N HIS A 152 -0.98 29.51 14.33
CA HIS A 152 -1.14 30.93 14.69
C HIS A 152 -0.66 31.91 13.60
N HIS A 153 -0.32 31.41 12.42
CA HIS A 153 0.01 32.21 11.25
C HIS A 153 -0.95 31.92 10.10
N THR A 154 -1.15 32.91 9.23
CA THR A 154 -1.92 32.78 7.99
C THR A 154 -1.05 33.25 6.81
N PRO A 155 -0.60 32.35 5.91
CA PRO A 155 -0.74 30.89 5.97
C PRO A 155 0.02 30.29 7.17
N LEU A 156 -0.38 29.08 7.56
CA LEU A 156 0.19 28.41 8.73
C LEU A 156 1.53 27.77 8.41
N LEU A 157 2.37 27.61 9.44
CA LEU A 157 3.73 27.08 9.31
C LEU A 157 3.75 25.59 9.63
N ASN A 158 4.45 24.82 8.78
CA ASN A 158 4.71 23.40 8.97
C ASN A 158 6.21 23.17 8.99
N LEU A 159 6.69 22.40 9.96
CA LEU A 159 8.00 21.77 9.95
C LEU A 159 7.80 20.33 9.46
N ALA A 160 8.28 20.03 8.26
CA ALA A 160 8.26 18.70 7.65
C ALA A 160 9.15 17.72 8.41
N TYR A 161 8.93 16.43 8.22
CA TYR A 161 9.72 15.39 8.87
C TYR A 161 11.21 15.44 8.47
N ASP A 162 11.53 15.91 7.26
CA ASP A 162 12.92 16.14 6.81
C ASP A 162 13.50 17.52 7.20
N GLY A 163 12.79 18.28 8.03
CA GLY A 163 13.26 19.57 8.53
C GLY A 163 12.96 20.77 7.64
N ARG A 164 12.38 20.58 6.45
CA ARG A 164 11.92 21.70 5.62
C ARG A 164 10.77 22.44 6.31
N ILE A 165 10.82 23.76 6.29
CA ILE A 165 9.73 24.61 6.80
C ILE A 165 8.96 25.17 5.62
N TYR A 166 7.64 25.03 5.62
CA TYR A 166 6.79 25.46 4.52
C TYR A 166 5.41 25.94 4.98
N ASP A 167 4.80 26.77 4.14
CA ASP A 167 3.47 27.33 4.37
C ASP A 167 2.37 26.40 3.82
N SER A 168 1.23 26.32 4.50
CA SER A 168 0.02 25.73 3.92
C SER A 168 -1.26 26.37 4.47
N GLY A 169 -2.41 26.00 3.90
CA GLY A 169 -3.69 26.16 4.58
C GLY A 169 -3.89 25.12 5.68
N THR A 170 -5.08 25.05 6.27
CA THR A 170 -5.44 24.08 7.33
C THR A 170 -5.11 22.63 6.97
N SER A 171 -5.45 22.23 5.74
CA SER A 171 -5.18 20.90 5.20
C SER A 171 -3.93 20.97 4.33
N TRP A 172 -2.76 20.67 4.90
CA TRP A 172 -1.50 20.66 4.15
C TRP A 172 -1.51 19.59 3.05
N GLU A 173 -2.33 18.55 3.21
CA GLU A 173 -2.52 17.45 2.25
C GLU A 173 -2.95 17.96 0.86
N THR A 174 -3.60 19.13 0.78
CA THR A 174 -4.00 19.71 -0.51
C THR A 174 -2.82 20.05 -1.42
N LEU A 175 -1.61 20.18 -0.87
CA LEU A 175 -0.37 20.35 -1.64
C LEU A 175 -0.01 19.08 -2.45
N LEU A 176 -0.64 17.94 -2.17
CA LEU A 176 -0.37 16.65 -2.79
C LEU A 176 -1.42 16.22 -3.82
N THR A 177 -2.45 17.01 -4.08
CA THR A 177 -3.55 16.64 -5.00
C THR A 177 -3.08 16.31 -6.42
N ASN A 178 -1.99 16.94 -6.88
CA ASN A 178 -1.39 16.65 -8.18
C ASN A 178 -0.63 15.30 -8.23
N ARG A 179 -0.37 14.67 -7.07
CA ARG A 179 0.41 13.43 -6.96
C ARG A 179 -0.42 12.26 -6.48
N MET A 180 -1.47 12.51 -5.69
CA MET A 180 -2.32 11.46 -5.12
C MET A 180 -3.69 11.96 -4.71
N ASP A 181 -4.64 11.04 -4.58
CA ASP A 181 -5.92 11.31 -3.92
C ASP A 181 -5.68 11.47 -2.41
N ILE A 182 -5.94 12.68 -1.90
CA ILE A 182 -5.77 13.00 -0.47
C ILE A 182 -6.70 12.19 0.44
N ALA A 183 -7.75 11.56 -0.11
CA ALA A 183 -8.60 10.62 0.64
C ALA A 183 -7.80 9.43 1.16
N GLU A 184 -6.76 8.99 0.43
CA GLU A 184 -5.88 7.89 0.84
C GLU A 184 -5.03 8.23 2.07
N LEU A 185 -4.86 9.52 2.39
CA LEU A 185 -4.12 9.98 3.56
C LEU A 185 -4.99 10.08 4.84
N LYS A 186 -6.31 9.90 4.71
CA LYS A 186 -7.25 9.97 5.83
C LYS A 186 -7.14 8.73 6.72
N PRO A 187 -7.30 8.87 8.05
CA PRO A 187 -7.19 7.76 8.97
C PRO A 187 -8.22 6.65 8.65
N GLU A 188 -9.43 7.00 8.21
CA GLU A 188 -10.44 6.00 7.81
C GLU A 188 -9.96 5.10 6.67
N ARG A 189 -9.24 5.65 5.68
CA ARG A 189 -8.74 4.86 4.55
C ARG A 189 -7.51 4.05 4.93
N ILE A 190 -6.53 4.69 5.58
CA ILE A 190 -5.29 4.04 6.05
C ILE A 190 -5.62 2.86 6.96
N PHE A 191 -6.46 3.06 7.97
CA PHE A 191 -6.75 2.03 8.96
C PHE A 191 -7.83 1.04 8.50
N ALA A 192 -8.65 1.37 7.50
CA ALA A 192 -9.48 0.35 6.83
C ALA A 192 -8.60 -0.59 5.99
N ALA A 193 -7.60 -0.06 5.31
CA ALA A 193 -6.60 -0.86 4.60
C ALA A 193 -5.75 -1.69 5.57
N GLU A 194 -5.39 -1.15 6.74
CA GLU A 194 -4.75 -1.89 7.82
C GLU A 194 -5.68 -2.98 8.38
N LYS A 195 -6.97 -2.71 8.64
CA LYS A 195 -7.93 -3.74 9.08
C LYS A 195 -8.13 -4.85 8.05
N ARG A 196 -8.00 -4.53 6.76
CA ARG A 196 -7.95 -5.52 5.66
C ARG A 196 -6.65 -6.32 5.62
N LYS A 197 -5.55 -5.79 6.16
CA LYS A 197 -4.20 -6.40 6.19
C LYS A 197 -3.79 -6.97 7.56
N ALA A 198 -4.48 -6.63 8.64
CA ALA A 198 -4.24 -7.12 9.98
C ALA A 198 -4.83 -8.54 10.09
N PRO A 199 -4.06 -9.53 10.58
CA PRO A 199 -4.60 -10.86 10.80
C PRO A 199 -5.60 -10.75 11.95
N ALA A 200 -6.88 -10.92 11.65
CA ALA A 200 -7.88 -11.02 12.69
C ALA A 200 -7.46 -12.15 13.64
N THR A 201 -7.45 -11.86 14.95
CA THR A 201 -7.63 -12.87 16.00
C THR A 201 -9.04 -13.44 15.91
N ALA A 202 -9.38 -13.99 14.75
CA ALA A 202 -10.44 -14.95 14.59
C ALA A 202 -9.84 -16.29 14.97
N LYS A 203 -10.62 -17.16 15.62
CA LYS A 203 -10.37 -18.60 15.55
C LYS A 203 -10.02 -18.91 14.09
N SER A 204 -8.77 -19.30 13.84
CA SER A 204 -8.20 -19.34 12.51
C SER A 204 -9.11 -20.20 11.63
N ALA A 205 -9.79 -19.57 10.68
CA ALA A 205 -10.04 -20.27 9.43
C ALA A 205 -8.65 -20.73 8.97
N PRO A 206 -8.45 -22.02 8.66
CA PRO A 206 -7.14 -22.52 8.27
C PRO A 206 -6.60 -21.61 7.16
N ALA A 207 -5.33 -21.20 7.30
CA ALA A 207 -4.67 -20.44 6.25
C ALA A 207 -4.91 -21.15 4.91
N ARG A 208 -5.45 -20.43 3.91
CA ARG A 208 -5.85 -21.02 2.62
C ARG A 208 -4.70 -21.79 1.95
N PHE A 209 -3.47 -21.40 2.27
CA PHE A 209 -2.23 -22.07 1.87
C PHE A 209 -1.39 -22.35 3.12
N PRO A 210 -0.61 -23.45 3.14
CA PRO A 210 0.34 -23.70 4.22
C PRO A 210 1.31 -22.54 4.45
N ALA A 211 1.81 -22.40 5.68
CA ALA A 211 2.87 -21.44 5.98
C ALA A 211 4.18 -21.85 5.28
N ARG A 212 5.01 -20.85 4.91
CA ARG A 212 6.34 -21.11 4.36
C ARG A 212 7.19 -21.85 5.37
N ASP A 213 7.88 -22.89 4.92
CA ASP A 213 8.81 -23.63 5.76
C ASP A 213 9.95 -22.70 6.21
N ARG A 214 10.34 -22.77 7.49
CA ARG A 214 11.45 -21.99 8.04
C ARG A 214 12.80 -22.45 7.50
N GLN A 215 12.87 -23.65 6.93
CA GLN A 215 14.07 -24.22 6.30
C GLN A 215 14.20 -23.83 4.83
N ALA A 216 13.15 -23.25 4.21
CA ALA A 216 13.23 -22.80 2.83
C ALA A 216 14.30 -21.72 2.67
N LYS A 217 15.17 -21.88 1.67
CA LYS A 217 16.26 -20.92 1.40
C LYS A 217 15.71 -19.76 0.57
N PRO A 218 16.43 -18.61 0.49
CA PRO A 218 16.05 -17.50 -0.38
C PRO A 218 15.80 -17.93 -1.83
N GLY A 219 16.57 -18.90 -2.33
CA GLY A 219 16.42 -19.45 -3.68
C GLY A 219 15.05 -20.06 -3.97
N GLN A 220 14.37 -20.68 -3.00
CA GLN A 220 12.97 -21.10 -3.18
C GLN A 220 12.05 -19.90 -2.97
N LEU A 221 11.64 -19.23 -4.06
CA LEU A 221 10.96 -17.94 -3.97
C LEU A 221 9.60 -18.05 -3.27
N ASP A 222 9.26 -17.05 -2.44
CA ASP A 222 7.98 -17.01 -1.74
C ASP A 222 6.85 -16.51 -2.65
N LEU A 223 6.07 -17.43 -3.18
CA LEU A 223 4.91 -17.10 -4.00
C LEU A 223 3.63 -16.85 -3.17
N GLY A 224 3.73 -16.79 -1.84
CA GLY A 224 2.59 -16.74 -0.92
C GLY A 224 1.59 -15.61 -1.18
N LYS A 225 2.06 -14.45 -1.65
CA LYS A 225 1.22 -13.29 -2.01
C LYS A 225 0.48 -13.45 -3.34
N PHE A 226 0.93 -14.37 -4.18
CA PHE A 226 0.45 -14.57 -5.56
C PHE A 226 -0.46 -15.79 -5.68
N TYR A 227 -0.41 -16.73 -4.73
CA TYR A 227 -1.31 -17.87 -4.73
C TYR A 227 -2.76 -17.41 -4.71
N ASN A 228 -3.49 -17.82 -5.75
CA ASN A 228 -4.91 -17.55 -5.88
C ASN A 228 -5.75 -18.83 -5.73
N THR A 229 -5.07 -19.99 -5.62
CA THR A 229 -5.67 -21.30 -5.52
C THR A 229 -4.83 -22.26 -4.66
N SER A 230 -5.46 -23.12 -3.86
CA SER A 230 -4.86 -24.18 -3.04
C SER A 230 -4.64 -25.45 -3.86
N LEU A 231 -3.63 -26.24 -3.50
CA LEU A 231 -3.36 -27.53 -4.16
C LEU A 231 -4.54 -28.50 -4.02
N THR A 232 -5.29 -28.43 -2.92
CA THR A 232 -6.39 -29.37 -2.64
C THR A 232 -7.74 -28.93 -3.20
N GLU A 233 -7.89 -27.67 -3.62
CA GLU A 233 -9.16 -27.19 -4.15
C GLU A 233 -9.30 -27.51 -5.64
N SER A 234 -10.54 -27.71 -6.11
CA SER A 234 -10.82 -27.83 -7.54
C SER A 234 -10.99 -26.44 -8.15
N TRP A 235 -10.13 -26.05 -9.11
CA TRP A 235 -10.07 -24.63 -9.52
C TRP A 235 -10.32 -24.33 -11.00
N LEU A 236 -10.10 -25.30 -11.88
CA LEU A 236 -10.24 -25.18 -13.34
C LEU A 236 -11.46 -25.93 -13.88
N GLY A 237 -12.66 -25.49 -13.48
CA GLY A 237 -13.91 -26.00 -14.02
C GLY A 237 -14.68 -26.85 -13.01
N SER A 238 -15.01 -28.08 -13.38
CA SER A 238 -15.82 -29.01 -12.58
C SER A 238 -15.08 -29.52 -11.33
N ALA A 239 -15.82 -30.22 -10.45
CA ALA A 239 -15.25 -30.89 -9.30
C ALA A 239 -14.20 -31.95 -9.70
N GLY A 240 -13.22 -32.19 -8.83
CA GLY A 240 -12.19 -33.21 -8.97
C GLY A 240 -10.90 -32.76 -9.68
N HIS A 241 -10.87 -31.52 -10.18
CA HIS A 241 -9.68 -30.91 -10.79
C HIS A 241 -8.76 -30.26 -9.74
N SER A 242 -8.09 -31.07 -8.92
CA SER A 242 -7.12 -30.62 -7.89
C SER A 242 -5.70 -31.16 -8.12
N LEU A 243 -4.73 -30.63 -7.37
CA LEU A 243 -3.34 -31.08 -7.22
C LEU A 243 -3.12 -31.71 -5.84
N ALA A 244 -4.14 -32.34 -5.23
CA ALA A 244 -4.08 -32.80 -3.85
C ALA A 244 -3.01 -33.89 -3.58
N GLU A 245 -2.59 -34.63 -4.62
CA GLU A 245 -1.48 -35.61 -4.52
C GLU A 245 -0.08 -34.98 -4.62
N LEU A 246 0.02 -33.71 -5.01
CA LEU A 246 1.29 -33.00 -5.02
C LEU A 246 1.73 -32.73 -3.58
N PRO A 247 2.91 -33.20 -3.14
CA PRO A 247 3.37 -32.92 -1.79
C PRO A 247 3.56 -31.42 -1.59
N SER A 248 3.14 -30.92 -0.42
CA SER A 248 3.24 -29.51 -0.07
C SER A 248 4.43 -29.24 0.87
N GLY A 249 4.86 -27.98 0.94
CA GLY A 249 6.01 -27.52 1.71
C GLY A 249 7.28 -27.52 0.87
N LEU A 250 8.43 -27.63 1.55
CA LEU A 250 9.73 -27.75 0.90
C LEU A 250 9.87 -29.17 0.32
N GLN A 251 9.97 -29.29 -1.00
CA GLN A 251 9.99 -30.57 -1.71
C GLN A 251 11.07 -30.57 -2.79
N THR A 252 11.76 -31.69 -2.96
CA THR A 252 12.66 -31.89 -4.09
C THR A 252 11.93 -32.67 -5.18
N LEU A 253 11.79 -32.09 -6.36
CA LEU A 253 11.23 -32.75 -7.55
C LEU A 253 12.29 -32.72 -8.64
N GLY A 254 12.60 -33.90 -9.21
CA GLY A 254 13.81 -34.04 -10.02
C GLY A 254 15.05 -33.76 -9.17
N TRP A 255 15.80 -32.72 -9.52
CA TRP A 255 17.01 -32.30 -8.82
C TRP A 255 16.89 -30.90 -8.19
N VAL A 256 15.69 -30.32 -8.20
CA VAL A 256 15.44 -28.94 -7.76
C VAL A 256 14.60 -28.96 -6.49
N ASP A 257 14.99 -28.14 -5.52
CA ASP A 257 14.24 -27.88 -4.29
C ASP A 257 13.19 -26.78 -4.54
N TRP A 258 11.95 -27.00 -4.12
CA TRP A 258 10.79 -26.14 -4.36
C TRP A 258 10.05 -25.79 -3.07
N ASP A 259 9.53 -24.57 -2.96
CA ASP A 259 8.51 -24.21 -1.95
C ASP A 259 7.11 -24.33 -2.56
N ILE A 260 6.42 -25.45 -2.31
CA ILE A 260 5.15 -25.83 -2.95
C ILE A 260 3.98 -25.66 -1.97
N ARG A 261 3.22 -24.57 -2.09
CA ARG A 261 2.13 -24.27 -1.14
C ARG A 261 0.80 -23.89 -1.78
N GLY A 262 0.80 -23.58 -3.07
CA GLY A 262 -0.39 -23.18 -3.80
C GLY A 262 -0.15 -23.05 -5.29
N VAL A 263 -1.13 -22.50 -5.98
CA VAL A 263 -1.12 -22.28 -7.43
C VAL A 263 -1.30 -20.79 -7.73
N VAL A 264 -0.43 -20.26 -8.58
CA VAL A 264 -0.59 -18.96 -9.23
C VAL A 264 -1.16 -19.21 -10.62
N GLN A 265 -2.48 -19.26 -10.73
CA GLN A 265 -3.17 -19.41 -12.02
C GLN A 265 -3.29 -18.05 -12.72
N LEU A 266 -2.97 -17.99 -14.01
CA LEU A 266 -3.30 -16.82 -14.84
C LEU A 266 -4.50 -17.09 -15.76
N ALA A 267 -5.09 -16.02 -16.27
CA ALA A 267 -6.19 -16.09 -17.22
C ALA A 267 -5.75 -16.66 -18.58
N GLY A 268 -6.74 -17.18 -19.31
CA GLY A 268 -6.66 -17.60 -20.71
C GLY A 268 -8.05 -17.46 -21.35
N LYS A 269 -8.21 -17.89 -22.61
CA LYS A 269 -9.50 -17.76 -23.33
C LYS A 269 -10.62 -18.62 -22.75
N SER A 270 -10.28 -19.72 -22.07
CA SER A 270 -11.26 -20.60 -21.44
C SER A 270 -12.12 -19.84 -20.42
N PRO A 271 -13.47 -19.99 -20.44
CA PRO A 271 -14.35 -19.34 -19.46
C PRO A 271 -13.97 -19.61 -18.01
N SER A 272 -13.52 -20.83 -17.71
CA SER A 272 -13.11 -21.26 -16.36
C SER A 272 -11.84 -20.58 -15.86
N SER A 273 -10.98 -20.06 -16.76
CA SER A 273 -9.77 -19.33 -16.40
C SER A 273 -9.94 -17.81 -16.36
N LYS A 274 -10.99 -17.23 -16.98
CA LYS A 274 -11.15 -15.77 -17.10
C LYS A 274 -11.24 -15.00 -15.77
N LYS A 275 -11.58 -15.68 -14.68
CA LYS A 275 -11.68 -15.10 -13.32
C LYS A 275 -10.31 -14.78 -12.70
N PHE A 276 -9.23 -15.35 -13.24
CA PHE A 276 -7.88 -15.18 -12.71
C PHE A 276 -7.22 -13.92 -13.30
N PRO A 277 -6.18 -13.38 -12.65
CA PRO A 277 -5.46 -12.24 -13.21
C PRO A 277 -4.71 -12.61 -14.49
N GLU A 278 -4.46 -11.62 -15.36
CA GLU A 278 -3.65 -11.82 -16.57
C GLU A 278 -2.15 -11.82 -16.28
N GLN A 279 -1.75 -11.33 -15.10
CA GLN A 279 -0.35 -11.21 -14.70
C GLN A 279 -0.18 -11.32 -13.17
N ALA A 280 0.94 -11.89 -12.74
CA ALA A 280 1.48 -11.79 -11.39
C ALA A 280 2.81 -11.03 -11.50
N LYS A 281 2.84 -9.79 -11.03
CA LYS A 281 3.98 -8.90 -11.17
C LYS A 281 4.83 -8.83 -9.90
N ASP A 282 6.09 -8.50 -10.08
CA ASP A 282 7.01 -8.17 -8.99
C ASP A 282 7.23 -9.35 -8.02
N ILE A 283 7.37 -10.57 -8.56
CA ILE A 283 7.78 -11.74 -7.78
C ILE A 283 9.25 -11.53 -7.38
N GLN A 284 9.48 -11.28 -6.10
CA GLN A 284 10.78 -10.86 -5.58
C GLN A 284 11.81 -11.99 -5.70
N VAL A 285 12.97 -11.68 -6.28
CA VAL A 285 14.13 -12.58 -6.37
C VAL A 285 15.27 -12.04 -5.50
N HIS A 286 15.72 -10.82 -5.75
CA HIS A 286 16.80 -10.12 -5.02
C HIS A 286 18.06 -10.95 -4.77
N GLN A 287 18.47 -11.71 -5.77
CA GLN A 287 19.68 -12.50 -5.71
C GLN A 287 20.35 -12.62 -7.08
N LYS A 288 21.65 -12.88 -7.05
CA LYS A 288 22.38 -13.40 -8.20
C LYS A 288 22.10 -14.89 -8.32
N CYS A 289 21.94 -15.38 -9.53
CA CYS A 289 21.71 -16.79 -9.81
C CYS A 289 22.26 -17.14 -11.19
N GLN A 290 22.72 -18.38 -11.35
CA GLN A 290 23.07 -18.96 -12.63
C GLN A 290 21.82 -19.43 -13.38
N ARG A 291 20.79 -19.87 -12.65
CA ARG A 291 19.56 -20.42 -13.23
C ARG A 291 18.31 -19.96 -12.48
N LEU A 292 17.21 -19.87 -13.23
CA LEU A 292 15.86 -19.86 -12.65
C LEU A 292 15.12 -21.08 -13.15
N HIS A 293 14.56 -21.84 -12.23
CA HIS A 293 13.72 -23.00 -12.51
C HIS A 293 12.26 -22.63 -12.26
N PHE A 294 11.38 -23.02 -13.17
CA PHE A 294 9.94 -22.75 -13.09
C PHE A 294 9.18 -24.08 -13.05
N LEU A 295 8.43 -24.33 -11.97
CA LEU A 295 7.53 -25.48 -11.85
C LEU A 295 6.12 -25.05 -12.24
N HIS A 296 5.65 -25.47 -13.40
CA HIS A 296 4.43 -24.92 -14.02
C HIS A 296 3.75 -25.94 -14.96
N ALA A 297 2.53 -25.62 -15.38
CA ALA A 297 1.84 -26.31 -16.47
C ALA A 297 0.73 -25.42 -17.04
N ALA A 298 -0.06 -25.94 -17.98
CA ALA A 298 -1.21 -25.24 -18.53
C ALA A 298 -2.53 -26.00 -18.30
N GLY A 299 -3.61 -25.25 -18.08
CA GLY A 299 -4.97 -25.76 -18.23
C GLY A 299 -5.48 -25.57 -19.66
N PHE A 300 -6.45 -26.38 -20.07
CA PHE A 300 -7.22 -26.22 -21.32
C PHE A 300 -6.42 -26.24 -22.64
N GLY A 301 -5.18 -26.72 -22.64
CA GLY A 301 -4.44 -26.89 -23.88
C GLY A 301 -4.78 -28.19 -24.62
N ALA A 302 -4.61 -28.18 -25.93
CA ALA A 302 -4.81 -29.33 -26.82
C ALA A 302 -3.64 -29.47 -27.81
N ALA A 303 -3.59 -30.57 -28.56
CA ALA A 303 -2.53 -30.81 -29.55
C ALA A 303 -2.48 -29.73 -30.66
N SER A 304 -3.60 -29.05 -30.93
CA SER A 304 -3.65 -27.92 -31.87
C SER A 304 -2.96 -26.65 -31.36
N ASP A 305 -2.63 -26.58 -30.07
CA ASP A 305 -1.99 -25.41 -29.46
C ASP A 305 -0.44 -25.52 -29.45
N GLU A 306 0.14 -26.63 -29.90
CA GLU A 306 1.61 -26.81 -29.96
C GLU A 306 2.29 -25.67 -30.71
N GLY A 307 3.39 -25.15 -30.16
CA GLY A 307 4.12 -23.99 -30.67
C GLY A 307 3.51 -22.63 -30.32
N THR A 308 2.34 -22.59 -29.67
CA THR A 308 1.71 -21.33 -29.25
C THR A 308 2.38 -20.78 -28.01
N GLN A 309 2.76 -19.51 -28.03
CA GLN A 309 3.14 -18.80 -26.81
C GLN A 309 1.91 -18.53 -25.95
N ILE A 310 1.90 -19.07 -24.73
CA ILE A 310 0.76 -18.99 -23.80
C ILE A 310 1.02 -18.03 -22.63
N GLY A 311 2.28 -17.68 -22.42
CA GLY A 311 2.70 -16.70 -21.43
C GLY A 311 4.17 -16.32 -21.60
N THR A 312 4.65 -15.50 -20.67
CA THR A 312 6.03 -15.01 -20.63
C THR A 312 6.43 -14.79 -19.17
N TYR A 313 7.66 -15.17 -18.82
CA TYR A 313 8.34 -14.62 -17.65
C TYR A 313 9.17 -13.41 -18.06
N ILE A 314 9.00 -12.28 -17.38
CA ILE A 314 9.80 -11.07 -17.59
C ILE A 314 10.76 -10.95 -16.41
N ILE A 315 12.05 -11.14 -16.68
CA ILE A 315 13.12 -11.11 -15.69
C ILE A 315 13.67 -9.68 -15.62
N HIS A 316 13.56 -9.04 -14.45
CA HIS A 316 14.07 -7.69 -14.20
C HIS A 316 15.46 -7.77 -13.58
N LEU A 317 16.47 -7.29 -14.30
CA LEU A 317 17.86 -7.23 -13.81
C LEU A 317 18.13 -5.88 -13.14
N ALA A 318 19.00 -5.86 -12.12
CA ALA A 318 19.32 -4.64 -11.38
C ALA A 318 20.04 -3.55 -12.19
N THR A 319 20.59 -3.89 -13.35
CA THR A 319 21.26 -2.95 -14.24
C THR A 319 20.25 -2.14 -15.06
N SER A 320 20.41 -0.80 -15.10
CA SER A 320 19.71 0.19 -15.94
C SER A 320 18.48 -0.32 -16.73
N ASN A 321 17.39 -0.65 -16.04
CA ASN A 321 16.10 -1.09 -16.60
C ASN A 321 16.16 -2.24 -17.63
N LYS A 322 17.18 -3.13 -17.58
CA LYS A 322 17.26 -4.25 -18.50
C LYS A 322 16.27 -5.35 -18.10
N GLN A 323 15.42 -5.73 -19.04
CA GLN A 323 14.47 -6.84 -18.92
C GLN A 323 14.82 -7.93 -19.92
N LEU A 324 14.61 -9.18 -19.54
CA LEU A 324 14.72 -10.33 -20.42
C LEU A 324 13.40 -11.08 -20.43
N GLU A 325 12.93 -11.45 -21.61
CA GLU A 325 11.71 -12.22 -21.77
C GLU A 325 12.04 -13.70 -21.97
N VAL A 326 11.36 -14.54 -21.21
CA VAL A 326 11.40 -16.00 -21.34
C VAL A 326 9.99 -16.42 -21.75
N PRO A 327 9.73 -16.64 -23.05
CA PRO A 327 8.42 -17.07 -23.51
C PRO A 327 8.09 -18.46 -22.97
N ILE A 328 6.80 -18.73 -22.77
CA ILE A 328 6.28 -20.05 -22.41
C ILE A 328 5.53 -20.56 -23.64
N ILE A 329 6.15 -21.49 -24.34
CA ILE A 329 5.67 -22.12 -25.56
C ILE A 329 5.02 -23.45 -25.21
N TYR A 330 3.73 -23.57 -25.51
CA TYR A 330 2.98 -24.80 -25.32
C TYR A 330 3.53 -25.90 -26.24
N GLY A 331 3.80 -27.08 -25.68
CA GLY A 331 4.43 -28.20 -26.38
C GLY A 331 5.93 -28.30 -26.20
N HIS A 332 6.59 -27.20 -25.83
CA HIS A 332 8.04 -27.13 -25.59
C HIS A 332 8.36 -26.95 -24.11
N ASP A 333 7.79 -25.92 -23.48
CA ASP A 333 8.05 -25.62 -22.06
C ASP A 333 7.03 -26.29 -21.13
N VAL A 334 5.77 -26.33 -21.57
CA VAL A 334 4.67 -26.96 -20.83
C VAL A 334 3.66 -27.59 -21.78
N ARG A 335 2.88 -28.55 -21.27
CA ARG A 335 1.63 -29.00 -21.89
C ARG A 335 0.47 -28.93 -20.90
N ASN A 336 -0.69 -29.43 -21.33
CA ASN A 336 -1.81 -29.64 -20.45
C ASN A 336 -1.39 -30.47 -19.22
N TRP A 337 -1.80 -29.99 -18.06
CA TRP A 337 -1.57 -30.66 -16.79
C TRP A 337 -2.30 -32.00 -16.69
N HIS A 338 -3.34 -32.26 -17.50
CA HIS A 338 -3.83 -33.62 -17.76
C HIS A 338 -3.10 -34.20 -18.97
N VAL A 339 -2.66 -35.46 -18.87
CA VAL A 339 -2.17 -36.19 -20.04
C VAL A 339 -3.36 -36.46 -20.97
N LEU A 340 -3.33 -35.92 -22.18
CA LEU A 340 -4.41 -36.06 -23.16
C LEU A 340 -4.11 -37.17 -24.19
N PRO A 341 -5.14 -37.86 -24.69
CA PRO A 341 -4.98 -38.78 -25.81
C PRO A 341 -4.63 -38.01 -27.08
N GLY A 342 -3.72 -38.57 -27.90
CA GLY A 342 -3.33 -37.99 -29.18
C GLY A 342 -2.32 -36.84 -29.09
N GLU A 343 -1.69 -36.64 -27.93
CA GLU A 343 -0.53 -35.75 -27.84
C GLU A 343 0.60 -36.23 -28.77
N PRO A 344 1.29 -35.32 -29.48
CA PRO A 344 2.47 -35.69 -30.23
C PRO A 344 3.58 -36.16 -29.26
N PRO A 345 4.59 -36.89 -29.77
CA PRO A 345 5.77 -37.24 -28.97
C PRO A 345 6.30 -36.01 -28.23
N ALA A 346 6.63 -36.17 -26.95
CA ALA A 346 7.25 -35.10 -26.18
C ALA A 346 8.65 -34.82 -26.76
N PRO A 347 9.02 -33.55 -26.98
CA PRO A 347 10.40 -33.22 -27.33
C PRO A 347 11.32 -33.47 -26.12
N GLU A 348 12.62 -33.60 -26.36
CA GLU A 348 13.60 -33.98 -25.32
C GLU A 348 13.73 -32.94 -24.19
N ASP A 349 13.45 -31.68 -24.50
CA ASP A 349 13.51 -30.54 -23.60
C ASP A 349 12.23 -30.31 -22.77
N LEU A 350 11.13 -31.02 -23.08
CA LEU A 350 9.90 -30.98 -22.28
C LEU A 350 10.04 -31.87 -21.04
N VAL A 351 10.58 -31.30 -19.96
CA VAL A 351 10.87 -32.03 -18.72
C VAL A 351 9.62 -32.14 -17.83
N VAL A 352 9.16 -33.36 -17.60
CA VAL A 352 8.12 -33.64 -16.59
C VAL A 352 8.75 -33.75 -15.20
N ALA A 353 8.55 -32.74 -14.37
CA ALA A 353 9.09 -32.67 -13.01
C ALA A 353 8.31 -33.53 -12.00
N TRP A 354 7.03 -33.71 -12.24
CA TRP A 354 6.15 -34.49 -11.36
C TRP A 354 4.97 -35.08 -12.11
N THR A 355 4.55 -36.27 -11.68
CA THR A 355 3.33 -36.94 -12.14
C THR A 355 2.53 -37.43 -10.94
N GLY A 356 1.21 -37.30 -11.03
CA GLY A 356 0.28 -37.80 -10.02
C GLY A 356 -1.09 -38.07 -10.61
N SER A 357 -2.11 -38.01 -9.77
CA SER A 357 -3.50 -38.26 -10.15
C SER A 357 -4.46 -37.36 -9.35
N ASN A 358 -5.65 -37.16 -9.89
CA ASN A 358 -6.79 -36.59 -9.17
C ASN A 358 -8.06 -37.39 -9.50
N GLU A 359 -9.20 -37.01 -8.94
CA GLU A 359 -10.46 -37.74 -9.14
C GLU A 359 -10.78 -37.91 -10.64
N VAL A 360 -10.70 -36.82 -11.41
CA VAL A 360 -11.00 -36.81 -12.85
C VAL A 360 -10.01 -37.67 -13.65
N SER A 361 -8.73 -37.63 -13.30
CA SER A 361 -7.72 -38.43 -14.00
C SER A 361 -7.89 -39.91 -13.68
N LYS A 362 -8.21 -40.28 -12.44
CA LYS A 362 -8.46 -41.68 -12.04
C LYS A 362 -9.66 -42.28 -12.78
N ASP A 363 -10.77 -41.54 -12.84
CA ASP A 363 -11.99 -41.98 -13.53
C ASP A 363 -11.75 -42.25 -15.02
N LYS A 364 -10.82 -41.53 -15.63
CA LYS A 364 -10.45 -41.67 -17.05
C LYS A 364 -9.20 -42.51 -17.30
N ASN A 365 -8.64 -43.11 -16.24
CA ASN A 365 -7.35 -43.83 -16.29
C ASN A 365 -6.20 -43.02 -16.92
N MET A 366 -6.18 -41.72 -16.61
CA MET A 366 -5.16 -40.74 -17.03
C MET A 366 -4.34 -40.26 -15.82
N LYS A 367 -3.26 -39.53 -16.11
CA LYS A 367 -2.40 -38.89 -15.12
C LYS A 367 -2.46 -37.38 -15.23
N ILE A 368 -2.09 -36.71 -14.14
CA ILE A 368 -1.75 -35.29 -14.15
C ILE A 368 -0.25 -35.11 -14.00
N ARG A 369 0.28 -34.00 -14.49
CA ARG A 369 1.72 -33.72 -14.51
C ARG A 369 2.04 -32.23 -14.42
N LEU A 370 3.24 -31.95 -13.95
CA LEU A 370 3.85 -30.62 -13.92
C LEU A 370 5.19 -30.69 -14.65
N PHE A 371 5.58 -29.56 -15.22
CA PHE A 371 6.80 -29.41 -15.99
C PHE A 371 7.79 -28.50 -15.30
N GLU A 372 9.07 -28.74 -15.56
CA GLU A 372 10.14 -27.83 -15.18
C GLU A 372 10.71 -27.19 -16.44
N THR A 373 10.74 -25.85 -16.49
CA THR A 373 11.56 -25.10 -17.43
C THR A 373 12.72 -24.47 -16.69
N THR A 374 13.93 -24.63 -17.22
CA THR A 374 15.14 -23.99 -16.70
C THR A 374 15.59 -22.86 -17.61
N TRP A 375 15.63 -21.64 -17.08
CA TRP A 375 16.24 -20.50 -17.74
C TRP A 375 17.68 -20.32 -17.27
N ILE A 376 18.62 -20.26 -18.21
CA ILE A 376 20.03 -19.98 -17.94
C ILE A 376 20.23 -18.47 -17.95
N ASN A 377 20.70 -17.91 -16.83
CA ASN A 377 20.94 -16.48 -16.72
C ASN A 377 22.16 -16.07 -17.57
N PRO A 378 22.01 -15.22 -18.60
CA PRO A 378 23.13 -14.76 -19.42
C PRO A 378 24.04 -13.76 -18.69
N ALA A 379 23.65 -13.30 -17.50
CA ALA A 379 24.41 -12.39 -16.66
C ALA A 379 24.36 -12.84 -15.18
N PRO A 380 25.01 -13.98 -14.82
CA PRO A 380 24.91 -14.56 -13.48
C PRO A 380 25.48 -13.67 -12.37
N ASP A 381 26.39 -12.76 -12.73
CA ASP A 381 26.97 -11.80 -11.79
C ASP A 381 26.09 -10.57 -11.54
N VAL A 382 24.98 -10.43 -12.26
CA VAL A 382 24.00 -9.36 -12.09
C VAL A 382 22.83 -9.87 -11.26
N GLU A 383 22.41 -9.08 -10.27
CA GLU A 383 21.24 -9.40 -9.46
C GLU A 383 19.96 -9.42 -10.33
N VAL A 384 19.19 -10.50 -10.20
CA VAL A 384 17.80 -10.53 -10.63
C VAL A 384 16.97 -9.91 -9.51
N GLN A 385 16.29 -8.80 -9.79
CA GLN A 385 15.46 -8.10 -8.81
C GLN A 385 14.13 -8.80 -8.63
N SER A 386 13.42 -9.03 -9.74
CA SER A 386 12.10 -9.64 -9.72
C SER A 386 11.76 -10.32 -11.04
N VAL A 387 10.68 -11.11 -11.01
CA VAL A 387 10.08 -11.76 -12.16
C VAL A 387 8.61 -11.35 -12.26
N ASP A 388 8.15 -10.99 -13.46
CA ASP A 388 6.72 -10.97 -13.76
C ASP A 388 6.34 -12.27 -14.47
N PHE A 389 5.18 -12.82 -14.16
CA PHE A 389 4.55 -13.92 -14.88
C PHE A 389 3.31 -13.39 -15.59
N VAL A 390 3.29 -13.43 -16.91
CA VAL A 390 2.28 -12.77 -17.75
C VAL A 390 1.65 -13.79 -18.69
N SER A 391 0.33 -13.75 -18.81
CA SER A 391 -0.42 -14.57 -19.77
C SER A 391 -0.44 -13.91 -21.14
N SER A 392 -0.33 -14.73 -22.19
CA SER A 392 -0.56 -14.29 -23.58
C SER A 392 -2.05 -14.29 -23.95
N MET A 393 -2.94 -14.60 -23.00
CA MET A 393 -4.38 -14.75 -23.22
C MET A 393 -4.69 -15.72 -24.37
N ALA A 394 -3.91 -16.81 -24.46
CA ALA A 394 -4.08 -17.89 -25.42
C ALA A 394 -5.19 -18.87 -25.01
N GLY A 395 -5.43 -19.90 -25.82
CA GLY A 395 -6.35 -21.01 -25.48
C GLY A 395 -5.95 -21.69 -24.16
N PRO A 396 -4.73 -22.28 -24.10
CA PRO A 396 -4.18 -22.80 -22.86
C PRO A 396 -3.94 -21.67 -21.84
N ALA A 397 -4.31 -21.92 -20.58
CA ALA A 397 -4.15 -20.97 -19.48
C ALA A 397 -2.99 -21.41 -18.57
N PRO A 398 -1.88 -20.66 -18.51
CA PRO A 398 -0.70 -21.08 -17.77
C PRO A 398 -0.90 -20.91 -16.25
N PHE A 399 -0.27 -21.78 -15.47
CA PHE A 399 -0.21 -21.66 -14.02
C PHE A 399 1.16 -22.06 -13.47
N LEU A 400 1.53 -21.44 -12.36
CA LEU A 400 2.83 -21.59 -11.72
C LEU A 400 2.67 -22.13 -10.29
N ILE A 401 3.54 -23.06 -9.91
CA ILE A 401 3.57 -23.71 -8.59
C ILE A 401 4.72 -23.17 -7.74
N GLY A 402 5.90 -23.02 -8.33
CA GLY A 402 7.11 -22.60 -7.65
C GLY A 402 8.17 -22.04 -8.60
N ILE A 403 9.04 -21.18 -8.07
CA ILE A 403 10.24 -20.71 -8.74
C ILE A 403 11.42 -20.96 -7.82
N THR A 404 12.51 -21.50 -8.38
CA THR A 404 13.76 -21.70 -7.65
C THR A 404 14.91 -21.02 -8.37
N ALA A 405 15.66 -20.19 -7.64
CA ALA A 405 16.86 -19.52 -8.12
C ALA A 405 18.12 -20.22 -7.59
N GLU A 406 18.96 -20.71 -8.51
CA GLU A 406 20.19 -21.48 -8.27
C GLU A 406 21.44 -20.68 -8.63
#